data_AF-A0A8G2C1Q8-F1
#
_entry.id   AF-A0A8G2C1Q8-F1
#
_cell.length_a   1.000
_cell.length_b   1.000
_cell.length_c   1.000
_cell.angle_alpha   90.00
_cell.angle_beta   90.00
_cell.angle_gamma   90.00
#
_symmetry.space_group_name_H-M   'P 1'
#
loop_
_entity.id
_entity.type
_entity.pdbx_description
1 polymer ?
#
loop_
_entity_poly.entity_id
_entity_poly.type
_entity_poly.pdbx_seq_one_letter_code
_entity_poly.pdbx_strand_id
1 'polypeptide(L)'
;MPFVSCCPESGFDIRALESLFTDRMPRLAHMRDAASFAQDLSESFSLPTEHARLLIRSALLHDIGYASALRRFEYHALDGALFLEEKGEHPWVVEGVLRHSQADRKGGGCLS
;
A
#
# COMPACT_ATOMS: atom_id res chain seq x y z
N MET A 1 -7.13 -20.91 -16.94
CA MET A 1 -6.14 -19.84 -17.15
C MET A 1 -4.91 -20.20 -16.32
N PRO A 2 -3.74 -20.45 -16.92
CA PRO A 2 -2.55 -20.79 -16.13
C PRO A 2 -2.13 -19.55 -15.35
N PHE A 3 -2.05 -19.69 -14.02
CA PHE A 3 -1.50 -18.69 -13.11
C PHE A 3 -0.02 -18.57 -13.46
N VAL A 4 0.35 -17.54 -14.22
CA VAL A 4 1.74 -17.30 -14.61
C VAL A 4 2.50 -16.95 -13.34
N SER A 5 3.16 -17.97 -12.80
CA SER A 5 4.21 -17.84 -11.79
C SER A 5 5.46 -17.33 -12.49
N CYS A 6 5.57 -16.01 -12.57
CA CYS A 6 6.81 -15.31 -12.79
C CYS A 6 6.71 -14.08 -11.90
N CYS A 7 7.20 -14.19 -10.66
CA CYS A 7 7.19 -13.08 -9.72
C CYS A 7 8.00 -11.94 -10.37
N PRO A 8 7.38 -10.81 -10.74
CA PRO A 8 8.18 -9.61 -10.97
C PRO A 8 8.84 -9.31 -9.63
N GLU A 9 10.16 -9.15 -9.61
CA GLU A 9 10.76 -8.42 -8.51
C GLU A 9 10.00 -7.11 -8.39
N SER A 10 9.44 -6.89 -7.22
CA SER A 10 8.67 -5.70 -6.90
C SER A 10 9.52 -4.45 -7.15
N GLY A 11 9.11 -3.60 -8.10
CA GLY A 11 9.99 -2.59 -8.67
C GLY A 11 10.32 -1.38 -7.78
N PHE A 12 9.51 -1.06 -6.77
CA PHE A 12 9.80 0.06 -5.88
C PHE A 12 10.78 -0.35 -4.74
N ASP A 13 11.89 0.39 -4.59
CA ASP A 13 12.81 0.16 -3.46
C ASP A 13 12.24 0.78 -2.16
N ILE A 14 11.77 -0.08 -1.27
CA ILE A 14 11.23 0.32 0.04
C ILE A 14 12.24 1.05 0.92
N ARG A 15 13.55 0.95 0.66
CA ARG A 15 14.59 1.70 1.40
C ARG A 15 14.50 3.20 1.12
N ALA A 16 13.92 3.60 -0.01
CA ALA A 16 13.65 5.00 -0.34
C ALA A 16 12.42 5.57 0.40
N LEU A 17 11.66 4.76 1.14
CA LEU A 17 10.41 5.22 1.77
C LEU A 17 10.66 6.27 2.86
N GLU A 18 11.76 6.17 3.59
CA GLU A 18 12.08 7.12 4.66
C GLU A 18 12.41 8.52 4.14
N SER A 19 13.15 8.61 3.02
CA SER A 19 13.48 9.90 2.40
C SER A 19 12.25 10.59 1.79
N LEU A 20 11.27 9.83 1.31
CA LEU A 20 9.99 10.36 0.80
C LEU A 20 9.09 10.96 1.89
N PHE A 21 9.29 10.57 3.15
CA PHE A 21 8.39 10.92 4.25
C PHE A 21 9.04 11.78 5.34
N THR A 22 10.19 12.41 5.08
CA THR A 22 10.92 13.24 6.07
C THR A 22 10.01 14.32 6.70
N ASP A 23 9.05 14.86 5.95
CA ASP A 23 8.06 15.85 6.40
C ASP A 23 6.77 15.24 6.99
N ARG A 24 6.62 13.91 6.97
CA ARG A 24 5.39 13.17 7.31
C ARG A 24 5.67 11.87 8.08
N MET A 25 6.65 11.88 8.97
CA MET A 25 7.06 10.72 9.78
C MET A 25 5.91 9.95 10.48
N PRO A 26 4.87 10.59 11.07
CA PRO A 26 3.75 9.87 11.65
C PRO A 26 2.97 9.01 10.63
N ARG A 27 2.91 9.43 9.37
CA ARG A 27 2.27 8.66 8.29
C ARG A 27 3.10 7.44 7.91
N LEU A 28 4.43 7.59 7.88
CA LEU A 28 5.34 6.46 7.68
C LEU A 28 5.23 5.43 8.80
N ALA A 29 5.12 5.87 10.06
CA ALA A 29 4.85 4.98 11.19
C ALA A 29 3.51 4.24 11.01
N HIS A 30 2.44 4.95 10.64
CA HIS A 30 1.14 4.34 10.36
C HIS A 30 1.22 3.24 9.28
N MET A 31 1.91 3.49 8.17
CA MET A 31 2.10 2.49 7.13
C MET A 31 2.88 1.25 7.62
N ARG A 32 3.91 1.45 8.46
CA ARG A 32 4.68 0.35 9.06
C ARG A 32 3.82 -0.48 10.03
N ASP A 33 3.00 0.17 10.85
CA ASP A 33 2.07 -0.50 11.75
C ASP A 33 1.04 -1.32 10.96
N ALA A 34 0.49 -0.75 9.89
CA ALA A 34 -0.43 -1.45 8.98
C ALA A 34 0.22 -2.68 8.34
N ALA A 35 1.49 -2.58 7.94
CA ALA A 35 2.25 -3.70 7.39
C ALA A 35 2.49 -4.81 8.42
N SER A 36 2.79 -4.44 9.68
CA SER A 36 2.92 -5.40 10.78
C SER A 36 1.60 -6.13 11.03
N PHE A 37 0.49 -5.41 11.08
CA PHE A 37 -0.83 -6.03 11.26
C PHE A 37 -1.21 -6.94 10.07
N ALA A 38 -0.87 -6.54 8.84
CA ALA A 38 -1.06 -7.38 7.67
C ALA A 38 -0.24 -8.68 7.74
N GLN A 39 0.95 -8.64 8.34
CA GLN A 39 1.75 -9.84 8.59
C GLN A 39 1.02 -10.78 9.57
N ASP A 40 0.56 -10.27 10.71
CA ASP A 40 -0.17 -11.06 11.71
C ASP A 40 -1.43 -11.73 11.12
N LEU A 41 -2.17 -10.99 10.27
CA LEU A 41 -3.32 -11.54 9.56
C LEU A 41 -2.91 -12.63 8.57
N SER A 42 -1.83 -12.42 7.82
CA SER A 42 -1.38 -13.39 6.83
C SER A 42 -1.01 -14.74 7.46
N GLU A 43 -0.40 -14.70 8.65
CA GLU A 43 -0.07 -15.88 9.44
C GLU A 43 -1.34 -16.52 10.03
N SER A 44 -2.23 -15.71 10.62
CA SER A 44 -3.48 -16.17 11.23
C SER A 44 -4.40 -16.88 10.23
N PHE A 45 -4.43 -16.42 8.98
CA PHE A 45 -5.23 -17.03 7.91
C PHE A 45 -4.44 -18.05 7.08
N SER A 46 -3.17 -18.32 7.42
CA SER A 46 -2.30 -19.25 6.67
C SER A 46 -2.27 -18.95 5.16
N LEU A 47 -2.14 -17.67 4.81
CA LEU A 47 -2.12 -17.24 3.41
C LEU A 47 -0.91 -17.84 2.69
N PRO A 48 -1.04 -18.21 1.40
CA PRO A 48 0.11 -18.55 0.57
C PRO A 48 1.16 -17.43 0.60
N THR A 49 2.45 -17.79 0.63
CA THR A 49 3.56 -16.84 0.79
C THR A 49 3.51 -15.67 -0.19
N GLU A 50 3.14 -15.92 -1.45
CA GLU A 50 3.01 -14.86 -2.45
C GLU A 50 1.88 -13.87 -2.11
N HIS A 51 0.73 -14.36 -1.66
CA HIS A 51 -0.39 -13.51 -1.25
C HIS A 51 -0.05 -12.72 0.03
N ALA A 52 0.63 -13.35 0.99
CA ALA A 52 1.11 -12.67 2.19
C ALA A 52 2.05 -11.51 1.84
N ARG A 53 3.02 -11.73 0.94
CA ARG A 53 3.93 -10.68 0.46
C ARG A 53 3.19 -9.52 -0.19
N LEU A 54 2.22 -9.80 -1.06
CA LEU A 54 1.42 -8.77 -1.72
C LEU A 54 0.57 -7.97 -0.72
N LEU A 55 -0.03 -8.64 0.27
CA LEU A 55 -0.83 -8.00 1.31
C LEU A 55 0.03 -7.06 2.17
N ILE A 56 1.14 -7.55 2.71
CA ILE A 56 2.07 -6.77 3.55
C ILE A 56 2.61 -5.58 2.77
N ARG A 57 3.00 -5.80 1.50
CA ARG A 57 3.52 -4.74 0.64
C ARG A 57 2.47 -3.69 0.30
N SER A 58 1.23 -4.11 0.04
CA SER A 58 0.11 -3.18 -0.18
C SER A 58 -0.18 -2.36 1.08
N ALA A 59 -0.19 -2.97 2.25
CA ALA A 59 -0.38 -2.27 3.53
C ALA A 59 0.74 -1.27 3.82
N LEU A 60 2.00 -1.60 3.52
CA LEU A 60 3.13 -0.69 3.69
C LEU A 60 3.09 0.52 2.74
N LEU A 61 2.52 0.36 1.54
CA LEU A 61 2.58 1.38 0.50
C LEU A 61 1.25 2.11 0.27
N HIS A 62 0.18 1.74 0.97
CA HIS A 62 -1.17 2.26 0.71
C HIS A 62 -1.23 3.80 0.74
N ASP A 63 -0.49 4.41 1.66
CA ASP A 63 -0.46 5.86 1.85
C ASP A 63 0.75 6.54 1.18
N ILE A 64 1.47 5.87 0.28
CA ILE A 64 2.68 6.42 -0.35
C ILE A 64 2.41 7.75 -1.06
N GLY A 65 1.22 7.93 -1.64
CA GLY A 65 0.82 9.16 -2.30
C GLY A 65 0.63 10.38 -1.37
N TYR A 66 0.75 10.22 -0.05
CA TYR A 66 0.87 11.36 0.86
C TYR A 66 2.25 12.04 0.79
N ALA A 67 3.27 11.39 0.25
CA ALA A 67 4.59 11.98 0.08
C ALA A 67 4.48 13.23 -0.80
N SER A 68 4.94 14.37 -0.29
CA SER A 68 4.79 15.67 -0.96
C SER A 68 5.44 15.68 -2.36
N ALA A 69 6.49 14.88 -2.56
CA ALA A 69 7.18 14.71 -3.84
C ALA A 69 6.37 13.97 -4.93
N LEU A 70 5.31 13.26 -4.55
CA LEU A 70 4.50 12.43 -5.48
C LEU A 70 3.17 13.10 -5.87
N ARG A 71 2.85 14.24 -5.28
CA ARG A 71 1.58 14.93 -5.49
C ARG A 71 1.45 15.40 -6.94
N ARG A 72 0.40 14.95 -7.63
CA ARG A 72 0.09 15.34 -9.02
C ARG A 72 -1.36 15.76 -9.21
N PHE A 73 -2.29 15.01 -8.63
CA PHE A 73 -3.74 15.25 -8.74
C PHE A 73 -4.39 15.60 -7.39
N GLU A 74 -3.59 15.69 -6.32
CA GLU A 74 -4.07 15.88 -4.94
C GLU A 74 -5.01 14.76 -4.46
N TYR A 75 -4.90 13.58 -5.08
CA TYR A 75 -5.65 12.39 -4.74
C TYR A 75 -4.68 11.26 -4.43
N HIS A 76 -4.33 11.10 -3.15
CA HIS A 76 -3.21 10.27 -2.69
C HIS A 76 -3.25 8.81 -3.18
N ALA A 77 -4.43 8.19 -3.25
CA ALA A 77 -4.55 6.84 -3.80
C ALA A 77 -4.14 6.76 -5.28
N LEU A 78 -4.59 7.72 -6.09
CA LEU A 78 -4.24 7.78 -7.51
C LEU A 78 -2.78 8.18 -7.72
N ASP A 79 -2.32 9.22 -7.02
CA ASP A 79 -0.93 9.69 -7.11
C ASP A 79 0.06 8.59 -6.71
N GLY A 80 -0.25 7.85 -5.63
CA GLY A 80 0.56 6.71 -5.18
C GLY A 80 0.52 5.54 -6.16
N ALA A 81 -0.64 5.19 -6.70
CA ALA A 81 -0.77 4.09 -7.65
C ALA A 81 0.00 4.37 -8.95
N LEU A 82 -0.14 5.56 -9.53
CA LEU A 82 0.60 5.95 -10.73
C LEU A 82 2.11 5.94 -10.50
N PHE A 83 2.58 6.44 -9.36
CA PHE A 83 3.99 6.39 -9.01
C PHE A 83 4.51 4.94 -8.93
N LEU A 84 3.79 4.04 -8.26
CA LEU A 84 4.19 2.65 -8.13
C LEU A 84 4.18 1.91 -9.48
N GLU A 85 3.19 2.21 -10.33
CA GLU A 85 3.13 1.70 -11.71
C GLU A 85 4.36 2.14 -12.52
N GLU A 86 4.73 3.43 -12.47
CA GLU A 86 5.93 3.96 -13.12
C GLU A 86 7.23 3.33 -12.61
N LYS A 87 7.24 2.83 -11.37
CA LYS A 87 8.37 2.11 -10.77
C LYS A 87 8.37 0.61 -11.07
N GLY A 88 7.41 0.09 -11.81
CA GLY A 88 7.31 -1.34 -12.13
C GLY A 88 6.92 -2.19 -10.92
N GLU A 89 6.17 -1.62 -9.97
CA GLU A 89 5.63 -2.36 -8.83
C GLU A 89 4.60 -3.41 -9.29
N HIS A 90 4.39 -4.43 -8.45
CA HIS A 90 3.44 -5.49 -8.76
C HIS A 90 2.01 -4.94 -8.97
N PRO A 91 1.28 -5.35 -10.03
CA PRO A 91 -0.04 -4.78 -10.35
C PRO A 91 -1.06 -4.86 -9.21
N TRP A 92 -1.02 -5.92 -8.41
CA TRP A 92 -1.93 -6.09 -7.27
C TRP A 92 -1.63 -5.12 -6.12
N VAL A 93 -0.36 -4.73 -5.95
CA VAL A 93 0.03 -3.70 -4.99
C VAL A 93 -0.46 -2.34 -5.48
N VAL A 94 -0.22 -2.03 -6.76
CA VAL A 94 -0.72 -0.80 -7.41
C VAL A 94 -2.24 -0.69 -7.26
N GLU A 95 -2.97 -1.77 -7.55
CA GLU A 95 -4.43 -1.81 -7.40
C GLU A 95 -4.87 -1.66 -5.93
N GLY A 96 -4.17 -2.31 -5.00
CA GLY A 96 -4.40 -2.16 -3.57
C GLY A 96 -4.26 -0.70 -3.11
N VAL A 97 -3.19 -0.02 -3.56
CA VAL A 97 -2.98 1.41 -3.31
C VAL A 97 -4.06 2.26 -3.99
N LEU A 98 -4.50 1.93 -5.21
CA LEU A 98 -5.53 2.73 -5.87
C LEU A 98 -6.90 2.65 -5.16
N ARG A 99 -7.23 1.50 -4.56
CA ARG A 99 -8.58 1.23 -4.03
C ARG A 99 -8.73 1.42 -2.52
N HIS A 100 -7.65 1.70 -1.78
CA HIS A 100 -7.70 1.73 -0.31
C HIS A 100 -8.62 2.83 0.26
N SER A 101 -8.81 3.95 -0.45
CA SER A 101 -9.65 5.06 0.02
C SER A 101 -11.16 4.77 0.00
N GLN A 102 -11.60 3.59 -0.46
CA GLN A 102 -13.02 3.17 -0.41
C GLN A 102 -13.39 2.51 0.93
N ALA A 103 -12.47 2.42 1.89
CA ALA A 103 -12.72 1.89 3.24
C ALA A 103 -13.00 2.99 4.29
N ASP A 104 -13.68 4.07 3.91
CA ASP A 104 -14.29 4.94 4.91
C ASP A 104 -15.36 4.11 5.64
N ARG A 105 -15.07 3.76 6.90
CA ARG A 105 -16.10 3.27 7.83
C ARG A 105 -17.18 4.34 7.81
N LYS A 106 -18.32 4.09 7.16
CA LYS A 106 -19.52 4.92 7.28
C LYS A 106 -19.62 5.30 8.75
N GLY A 107 -19.44 6.59 9.05
CA GLY A 107 -19.59 7.10 10.39
C GLY A 107 -20.91 6.56 10.89
N GLY A 108 -20.87 5.74 11.93
CA GLY A 108 -22.06 5.40 12.69
C GLY A 108 -22.57 6.70 13.25
N GLY A 109 -23.41 7.39 12.50
CA GLY A 109 -24.17 8.51 13.00
C GLY A 109 -24.99 7.98 14.14
N CYS A 110 -24.65 8.38 15.37
CA CYS A 110 -25.66 8.48 16.40
C CYS A 110 -26.69 9.49 15.89
N LEU A 111 -27.78 8.96 15.33
CA LEU A 111 -29.02 9.70 15.28
C LEU A 111 -29.56 9.70 16.72
N SER A 112 -29.46 10.89 17.33
CA SER A 112 -30.31 11.47 18.36
C SER A 112 -30.64 10.62 19.60
#